data_AF-A0A543NJN7-F1
#
_entry.id   AF-A0A543NJN7-F1
#
_cell.length_a   1.000
_cell.length_b   1.000
_cell.length_c   1.000
_cell.angle_alpha   90.00
_cell.angle_beta   90.00
_cell.angle_gamma   90.00
#
_symmetry.space_group_name_H-M   'P 1'
#
loop_
_entity.id
_entity.type
_entity.pdbx_description
1 polymer ?
#
loop_
_entity_poly.entity_id
_entity_poly.type
_entity_poly.pdbx_seq_one_letter_code
_entity_poly.pdbx_strand_id
1 'polypeptide(L)' 'MSIPESWSSPLLRPGDVAEVFGVTTSTVNTWVRRGHLTPALVTLGGHRRFLPEQVQDLMATTHQDQGGGQA' A
#
# COMPACT_ATOMS: atom_id res chain seq x y z
N MET A 1 -5.01 28.45 -18.69
CA MET A 1 -4.89 26.98 -18.80
C MET A 1 -4.94 26.44 -17.37
N SER A 2 -6.10 25.99 -16.93
CA SER A 2 -6.31 25.53 -15.54
C SER A 2 -5.84 24.10 -15.42
N ILE A 3 -4.82 23.87 -14.59
CA ILE A 3 -4.48 22.52 -14.12
C ILE A 3 -5.66 22.00 -13.28
N PRO A 4 -6.22 20.82 -13.55
CA PRO A 4 -7.29 20.27 -12.70
C PRO A 4 -6.71 19.89 -11.33
N GLU A 5 -7.33 20.35 -10.24
CA GLU A 5 -7.03 20.03 -8.83
C GLU A 5 -7.28 18.55 -8.44
N SER A 6 -7.36 17.63 -9.40
CA SER A 6 -7.86 16.26 -9.18
C SER A 6 -6.77 15.19 -9.00
N TRP A 7 -5.56 15.56 -8.56
CA TRP A 7 -4.52 14.57 -8.20
C TRP A 7 -4.29 14.44 -6.69
N SER A 8 -5.20 14.99 -5.88
CA SER A 8 -4.95 15.31 -4.47
C SER A 8 -5.06 14.15 -3.46
N SER A 9 -5.15 12.90 -3.90
CA SER A 9 -4.92 11.77 -2.99
C SER A 9 -3.41 11.51 -2.89
N PRO A 10 -2.75 11.82 -1.75
CA PRO A 10 -1.32 11.64 -1.62
C PRO A 10 -0.98 10.16 -1.77
N LEU A 11 -0.29 9.81 -2.86
CA LEU A 11 0.19 8.47 -3.09
C LEU A 11 1.27 8.11 -2.08
N LEU A 12 1.05 7.01 -1.38
CA LEU A 12 1.94 6.48 -0.37
C LEU A 12 3.20 5.89 -1.02
N ARG A 13 4.35 6.17 -0.43
CA ARG A 13 5.62 5.51 -0.75
C ARG A 13 5.68 4.16 -0.02
N PRO A 14 6.57 3.24 -0.44
CA PRO A 14 6.77 1.99 0.29
C PRO A 14 7.13 2.21 1.77
N GLY A 15 7.83 3.30 2.09
CA GLY A 15 8.13 3.70 3.47
C GLY A 15 6.89 4.09 4.28
N ASP A 16 5.99 4.86 3.67
CA ASP A 16 4.75 5.28 4.35
C ASP A 16 3.84 4.07 4.61
N VAL A 17 3.75 3.13 3.66
CA VAL A 17 3.05 1.85 3.85
C VAL A 17 3.69 1.03 4.97
N ALA A 18 5.02 0.94 4.98
CA ALA A 18 5.76 0.21 6.00
C ALA A 18 5.49 0.75 7.41
N GLU A 19 5.44 2.08 7.57
CA GLU A 19 5.11 2.74 8.83
C GLU A 19 3.69 2.41 9.31
N VAL A 20 2.70 2.46 8.41
CA VAL A 20 1.30 2.13 8.73
C VAL A 20 1.15 0.70 9.27
N PHE A 21 1.85 -0.25 8.67
CA PHE A 21 1.79 -1.66 9.09
C PHE A 21 2.81 -2.03 10.18
N GLY A 22 3.69 -1.11 10.58
CA GLY A 22 4.79 -1.40 11.52
C GLY A 22 5.79 -2.43 11.00
N VAL A 23 5.97 -2.52 9.67
CA VAL A 23 6.86 -3.49 9.01
C VAL A 23 8.03 -2.78 8.32
N THR A 24 8.92 -3.55 7.70
CA THR A 24 9.99 -3.00 6.86
C THR A 24 9.52 -2.76 5.42
N THR A 25 10.18 -1.85 4.70
CA THR A 25 9.95 -1.63 3.27
C THR A 25 10.22 -2.89 2.42
N SER A 26 11.14 -3.77 2.88
CA SER A 26 11.40 -5.07 2.26
C SER A 26 10.19 -6.01 2.36
N THR A 27 9.45 -5.96 3.47
CA THR A 27 8.19 -6.69 3.63
C THR A 27 7.15 -6.20 2.63
N VAL A 28 6.99 -4.87 2.51
CA VAL A 28 6.09 -4.25 1.52
C VAL A 28 6.47 -4.66 0.08
N ASN A 29 7.77 -4.64 -0.26
CA ASN A 29 8.23 -5.11 -1.56
C ASN A 29 7.92 -6.60 -1.80
N THR A 30 7.98 -7.42 -0.75
CA THR A 30 7.62 -8.84 -0.83
C THR A 30 6.14 -9.02 -1.09
N TRP A 31 5.28 -8.24 -0.43
CA TRP A 31 3.83 -8.24 -0.70
C TRP A 31 3.53 -7.87 -2.15
N VAL A 32 4.23 -6.88 -2.70
CA VAL A 32 4.10 -6.53 -4.12
C VAL A 32 4.52 -7.69 -5.02
N ARG A 33 5.67 -8.32 -4.76
CA ARG A 33 6.15 -9.46 -5.56
C ARG A 33 5.21 -10.68 -5.49
N ARG A 34 4.52 -10.85 -4.36
CA ARG A 34 3.54 -11.93 -4.15
C ARG A 34 2.13 -11.58 -4.65
N GLY A 35 1.89 -10.34 -5.09
CA GLY A 35 0.59 -9.88 -5.57
C GLY A 35 -0.40 -9.49 -4.47
N HIS A 36 0.02 -9.41 -3.21
CA HIS A 36 -0.83 -8.95 -2.10
C HIS A 36 -1.05 -7.43 -2.09
N LEU A 37 -0.15 -6.68 -2.74
CA LEU A 37 -0.27 -5.23 -2.87
C LEU A 37 0.13 -4.80 -4.28
N THR A 38 -0.74 -4.06 -4.98
CA THR A 38 -0.46 -3.62 -6.35
C THR A 38 -0.16 -2.12 -6.37
N PRO A 39 0.98 -1.67 -6.94
CA PRO A 39 1.25 -0.24 -7.05
C PRO A 39 0.28 0.41 -8.02
N ALA A 40 -0.27 1.57 -7.63
CA ALA A 40 -1.11 2.38 -8.49
C ALA A 40 -0.31 3.06 -9.62
N LEU A 41 0.96 3.39 -9.34
CA LEU A 41 1.90 3.81 -10.38
C LEU A 41 3.34 3.44 -10.00
N VAL A 42 4.18 3.46 -11.02
CA VAL A 42 5.64 3.33 -10.89
C VAL A 42 6.25 4.58 -11.51
N THR A 43 7.12 5.26 -10.76
CA THR A 43 7.82 6.44 -11.27
C THR A 43 8.86 6.03 -12.32
N LEU A 44 9.36 7.00 -13.10
CA LEU A 44 10.44 6.77 -14.06
C LEU A 44 11.71 6.18 -13.42
N GLY A 45 11.95 6.45 -12.13
CA GLY A 45 13.04 5.87 -11.35
C GLY A 45 12.74 4.49 -10.73
N GLY A 46 11.60 3.88 -11.04
CA GLY A 46 11.21 2.57 -10.53
C GLY A 46 10.62 2.57 -9.11
N HIS A 47 10.41 3.74 -8.51
CA HIS A 47 9.79 3.82 -7.18
C HIS A 47 8.28 3.59 -7.29
N ARG A 48 7.78 2.69 -6.44
CA ARG A 48 6.37 2.33 -6.39
C ARG A 48 5.58 3.35 -5.59
N ARG A 49 4.32 3.53 -5.97
CA ARG A 49 3.36 4.41 -5.31
C ARG A 49 2.04 3.68 -5.13
N PHE A 50 1.43 3.84 -3.98
CA PHE A 50 0.22 3.13 -3.57
C PHE A 50 -0.90 4.11 -3.24
N LEU A 51 -2.13 3.72 -3.55
CA LEU A 51 -3.29 4.48 -3.10
C LEU A 51 -3.56 4.18 -1.61
N PRO A 52 -4.01 5.18 -0.83
CA PRO A 52 -4.45 4.94 0.54
C PRO A 52 -5.53 3.87 0.66
N GLU A 53 -6.45 3.77 -0.31
CA GLU A 53 -7.54 2.79 -0.35
C GLU A 53 -7.00 1.35 -0.40
N GLN A 54 -6.02 1.08 -1.26
CA GLN A 54 -5.39 -0.25 -1.38
C GLN A 54 -4.71 -0.69 -0.08
N VAL A 55 -4.14 0.27 0.65
CA VAL A 55 -3.52 0.03 1.96
C VAL A 55 -4.58 -0.27 3.02
N GLN A 56 -5.70 0.45 2.99
CA GLN A 56 -6.84 0.19 3.87
C GLN A 56 -7.47 -1.17 3.61
N ASP A 57 -7.65 -1.56 2.35
CA ASP A 57 -8.16 -2.89 1.97
C ASP A 57 -7.24 -4.01 2.46
N LEU A 58 -5.92 -3.82 2.37
CA LEU A 58 -4.94 -4.77 2.88
C LEU A 58 -4.96 -4.86 4.41
N MET A 59 -5.17 -3.75 5.12
CA MET A 59 -5.36 -3.76 6.57
C MET A 59 -6.64 -4.53 6.94
N ALA A 60 -7.75 -4.25 6.26
CA ALA A 60 -9.01 -4.94 6.48
C ALA A 60 -8.85 -6.45 6.26
N THR A 61 -8.15 -6.88 5.20
CA THR A 61 -7.89 -8.30 4.92
C THR A 61 -7.01 -8.96 5.98
N THR A 62 -5.93 -8.28 6.41
CA THR A 62 -5.01 -8.81 7.43
C THR A 62 -5.69 -9.01 8.79
N HIS A 63 -6.63 -8.13 9.16
CA HIS A 63 -7.39 -8.25 10.40
C HIS A 63 -8.40 -9.42 10.40
N GLN A 64 -8.91 -9.84 9.24
CA GLN A 64 -9.85 -10.97 9.14
C GLN A 64 -9.17 -12.33 9.33
N ASP A 65 -7.87 -12.43 9.05
CA ASP A 65 -7.08 -13.67 9.21
C ASP A 65 -6.79 -13.98 10.70
N GLN A 66 -6.81 -12.97 11.58
CA GLN A 66 -6.48 -13.10 13.01
C GLN A 66 -7.66 -13.64 13.87
N GLY A 67 -8.82 -13.93 13.28
CA GLY A 67 -10.05 -14.31 14.01
C GLY A 67 -10.34 -15.81 14.15
N GLY A 68 -9.44 -16.70 13.72
CA GLY A 68 -9.73 -18.12 13.50
C GLY A 68 -9.13 -19.15 14.47
N GLY A 69 -8.69 -18.79 15.67
CA GLY A 69 -7.92 -19.73 16.51
C GLY A 69 -8.04 -19.54 18.01
N GLN A 70 -9.24 -19.72 18.57
CA GLN A 70 -9.37 -20.13 19.98
C GLN A 70 -10.60 -21.01 20.15
N ALA A 71 -10.37 -22.32 20.22
CA ALA A 71 -11.26 -23.35 20.72
C ALA A 71 -10.40 -24.42 21.42
#